data_AF-A0A6L3X654-F1
#
_entry.id   AF-A0A6L3X654-F1
#
_cell.length_a   1.000
_cell.length_b   1.000
_cell.length_c   1.000
_cell.angle_alpha   90.00
_cell.angle_beta   90.00
_cell.angle_gamma   90.00
#
_symmetry.space_group_name_H-M   'P 1'
#
loop_
_entity.id
_entity.type
_entity.pdbx_description
1 polymer ?
#
loop_
_entity_poly.entity_id
_entity_poly.type
_entity_poly.pdbx_seq_one_letter_code
_entity_poly.pdbx_strand_id
1 'polypeptide(L)'
;NLNDAEMTAFTLQLRLLQQRVPQYESGQDVSENQLIAAMRFVTSLEYLRLQQPLLTYETGRVPEKESQLQAQKQVRAIELMIKGLIQQAWPDPVRLNNHLKTLFNAERVRRWLKNGEINDVLSGMLFSELAQLLVDKKEFSRYYAPLFNAPDMLTLLVEPRKTLQTFLEDIRQTRNSIT
;
A
#
# COMPACT_ATOMS: atom_id res chain seq x y z
N ASN A 1 8.41 5.09 -22.23
CA ASN A 1 9.62 5.58 -21.52
C ASN A 1 9.25 5.94 -20.10
N LEU A 2 9.97 5.37 -19.13
CA LEU A 2 9.82 5.73 -17.72
C LEU A 2 10.32 7.17 -17.50
N ASN A 3 9.65 7.92 -16.63
CA ASN A 3 10.16 9.20 -16.15
C ASN A 3 11.22 9.02 -15.05
N ASP A 4 11.92 10.10 -14.67
CA ASP A 4 13.00 10.06 -13.68
C ASP A 4 12.56 9.50 -12.32
N ALA A 5 11.32 9.76 -11.90
CA ALA A 5 10.77 9.26 -10.65
C ALA A 5 10.52 7.74 -10.70
N GLU A 6 10.00 7.25 -11.83
CA GLU A 6 9.77 5.82 -12.08
C GLU A 6 11.09 5.06 -12.18
N MET A 7 12.10 5.62 -12.84
CA MET A 7 13.45 5.04 -12.89
C MET A 7 14.11 4.97 -11.51
N THR A 8 13.92 6.01 -10.69
CA THR A 8 14.39 6.02 -9.30
C THR A 8 13.70 4.92 -8.48
N ALA A 9 12.38 4.79 -8.60
CA ALA A 9 11.61 3.76 -7.90
C ALA A 9 12.05 2.34 -8.30
N PHE A 10 12.26 2.10 -9.60
CA PHE A 10 12.76 0.82 -10.12
C PHE A 10 14.14 0.47 -9.53
N THR A 11 15.06 1.44 -9.53
CA THR A 11 16.42 1.25 -9.00
C THR A 11 16.41 0.97 -7.50
N LEU A 12 15.51 1.60 -6.74
CA LEU A 12 15.35 1.33 -5.31
C LEU A 12 14.82 -0.08 -5.04
N GLN A 13 13.89 -0.59 -5.84
CA GLN A 13 13.40 -1.97 -5.70
C GLN A 13 14.48 -3.00 -6.05
N LEU A 14 15.28 -2.74 -7.09
CA LEU A 14 16.44 -3.58 -7.42
C LEU A 14 17.44 -3.63 -6.25
N ARG A 15 17.73 -2.47 -5.64
CA ARG A 15 18.61 -2.39 -4.47
C ARG A 15 18.03 -3.14 -3.26
N LEU A 16 16.72 -3.00 -3.01
CA LEU A 16 16.04 -3.72 -1.93
C LEU A 16 16.14 -5.24 -2.14
N LEU A 17 15.93 -5.72 -3.37
CA LEU A 17 16.10 -7.12 -3.72
C LEU A 17 17.55 -7.56 -3.48
N GLN A 18 18.54 -6.83 -3.99
CA GLN A 18 19.96 -7.16 -3.79
C GLN A 18 20.37 -7.21 -2.32
N GLN A 19 19.86 -6.30 -1.48
CA GLN A 19 20.12 -6.32 -0.04
C GLN A 19 19.48 -7.52 0.67
N ARG A 20 18.36 -8.02 0.14
CA ARG A 20 17.60 -9.13 0.72
C ARG A 20 17.95 -10.48 0.11
N VAL A 21 18.74 -10.54 -0.96
CA VAL A 21 19.36 -11.76 -1.48
C VAL A 21 20.79 -11.86 -0.91
N PRO A 22 20.99 -12.25 0.37
CA PRO A 22 22.24 -12.85 0.73
C PRO A 22 22.39 -14.12 -0.09
N GLN A 23 23.62 -14.38 -0.50
CA GLN A 23 24.07 -15.53 -1.27
C GLN A 23 23.20 -16.74 -0.93
N TYR A 24 22.52 -17.31 -1.94
CA TYR A 24 21.90 -18.63 -1.85
C TYR A 24 23.03 -19.64 -1.58
N GLU A 25 23.56 -19.64 -0.37
CA GLU A 25 24.48 -20.63 0.14
C GLU A 25 23.62 -21.86 0.44
N SER A 26 23.47 -22.69 -0.59
CA SER A 26 23.23 -24.12 -0.48
C SER A 26 22.16 -24.53 0.56
N GLY A 27 20.88 -24.24 0.29
CA GLY A 27 19.76 -24.94 0.93
C GLY A 27 19.02 -24.23 2.07
N GLN A 28 19.23 -22.93 2.28
CA GLN A 28 18.37 -22.15 3.18
C GLN A 28 16.99 -21.88 2.55
N ASP A 29 15.93 -22.01 3.35
CA ASP A 29 14.56 -21.66 2.94
C ASP A 29 14.43 -20.15 2.69
N VAL A 30 13.65 -19.79 1.68
CA VAL A 30 13.40 -18.40 1.31
C VAL A 30 12.51 -17.74 2.35
N SER A 31 12.98 -16.66 2.96
CA SER A 31 12.17 -15.87 3.90
C SER A 31 11.00 -15.16 3.21
N GLU A 32 9.92 -14.88 3.93
CA GLU A 32 8.78 -14.12 3.39
C GLU A 32 9.20 -12.74 2.84
N ASN A 33 10.11 -12.04 3.53
CA ASN A 33 10.61 -10.75 3.08
C ASN A 33 11.40 -10.82 1.76
N GLN A 34 12.11 -11.93 1.52
CA GLN A 34 12.77 -12.19 0.24
C GLN A 34 11.76 -12.41 -0.87
N LEU A 35 10.73 -13.22 -0.61
CA LEU A 35 9.66 -13.47 -1.56
C LEU A 35 8.92 -12.17 -1.91
N ILE A 36 8.59 -11.36 -0.91
CA ILE A 36 7.97 -10.05 -1.08
C ILE A 36 8.86 -9.13 -1.94
N ALA A 37 10.15 -9.01 -1.61
CA ALA A 37 11.08 -8.16 -2.38
C ALA A 37 11.19 -8.63 -3.85
N ALA A 38 11.27 -9.94 -4.08
CA ALA A 38 11.33 -10.53 -5.42
C ALA A 38 10.04 -10.28 -6.21
N MET A 39 8.88 -10.53 -5.61
CA MET A 39 7.59 -10.28 -6.26
C MET A 39 7.43 -8.82 -6.67
N ARG A 40 7.78 -7.88 -5.78
CA ARG A 40 7.71 -6.44 -6.07
C ARG A 40 8.63 -6.03 -7.21
N PHE A 41 9.82 -6.63 -7.30
CA PHE A 41 10.73 -6.39 -8.43
C PHE A 41 10.18 -6.96 -9.74
N VAL A 42 9.62 -8.17 -9.73
CA VAL A 42 8.98 -8.78 -10.91
C VAL A 42 7.81 -7.91 -11.39
N THR A 43 6.94 -7.43 -10.50
CA THR A 43 5.84 -6.52 -10.88
C THR A 43 6.34 -5.23 -11.54
N SER A 44 7.46 -4.68 -11.06
CA SER A 44 8.05 -3.49 -11.69
C SER A 44 8.70 -3.76 -13.04
N LEU A 45 9.27 -4.96 -13.24
CA LEU A 45 9.68 -5.41 -14.57
C LEU A 45 8.47 -5.50 -15.49
N GLU A 46 7.38 -6.14 -15.07
CA GLU A 46 6.14 -6.22 -15.85
C GLU A 46 5.63 -4.84 -16.28
N TYR A 47 5.63 -3.88 -15.35
CA TYR A 47 5.27 -2.50 -15.64
C TYR A 47 6.23 -1.86 -16.66
N LEU A 48 7.54 -2.05 -16.50
CA LEU A 48 8.55 -1.53 -17.42
C LEU A 48 8.38 -2.12 -18.83
N ARG A 49 8.04 -3.41 -18.94
CA ARG A 49 7.68 -4.06 -20.22
C ARG A 49 6.49 -3.38 -20.90
N LEU A 50 5.43 -3.06 -20.15
CA LEU A 50 4.27 -2.33 -20.71
C LEU A 50 4.67 -0.95 -21.26
N GLN A 51 5.65 -0.29 -20.65
CA GLN A 51 6.13 1.04 -21.06
C GLN A 51 7.19 1.00 -22.17
N GLN A 52 7.76 -0.17 -22.46
CA GLN A 52 8.82 -0.36 -23.45
C GLN A 52 8.56 -1.63 -24.29
N PRO A 53 7.87 -1.48 -25.43
CA PRO A 53 7.43 -2.61 -26.28
C PRO A 53 8.56 -3.49 -26.84
N LEU A 54 9.81 -3.00 -26.81
CA LEU A 54 10.99 -3.74 -27.26
C LEU A 54 11.43 -4.84 -26.28
N LEU A 55 10.87 -4.88 -25.07
CA LEU A 55 11.17 -5.90 -24.08
C LEU A 55 10.25 -7.10 -24.25
N THR A 56 10.83 -8.26 -24.55
CA THR A 56 10.08 -9.45 -24.99
C THR A 56 10.07 -10.59 -23.96
N TYR A 57 10.45 -10.33 -22.69
CA TYR A 57 10.42 -11.38 -21.67
C TYR A 57 8.98 -11.70 -21.24
N GLU A 58 8.70 -12.98 -21.04
CA GLU A 58 7.40 -13.47 -20.57
C GLU A 58 7.37 -13.54 -19.05
N THR A 59 6.42 -12.81 -18.46
CA THR A 59 6.01 -13.03 -17.08
C THR A 59 4.69 -13.79 -17.15
N GLY A 60 4.76 -15.12 -17.03
CA GLY A 60 3.69 -16.07 -17.40
C GLY A 60 2.44 -16.07 -16.51
N ARG A 61 1.86 -14.90 -16.17
CA ARG A 61 0.62 -14.83 -15.37
C ARG A 61 -0.38 -13.87 -16.00
N VAL A 62 -1.34 -14.43 -16.73
CA VAL A 62 -2.62 -13.77 -17.02
C VAL A 62 -3.57 -14.12 -15.88
N PRO A 63 -4.13 -13.16 -15.12
CA PRO A 63 -5.06 -13.48 -14.04
C PRO A 63 -6.35 -14.08 -14.60
N GLU A 64 -6.80 -15.20 -14.06
CA GLU A 64 -8.12 -15.75 -14.36
C GLU A 64 -9.24 -14.85 -13.80
N LYS A 65 -10.41 -14.83 -14.43
CA LYS A 65 -11.55 -13.97 -14.00
C LYS A 65 -11.97 -14.21 -12.54
N GLU A 66 -11.89 -15.45 -12.07
CA GLU A 66 -12.22 -15.81 -10.69
C GLU A 66 -11.20 -15.22 -9.69
N SER A 67 -9.92 -15.18 -10.09
CA SER A 67 -8.85 -14.52 -9.33
C SER A 67 -9.08 -13.01 -9.22
N GLN A 68 -9.68 -12.37 -10.23
CA GLN A 68 -9.99 -10.94 -10.21
C GLN A 68 -11.11 -10.60 -9.21
N LEU A 69 -12.19 -11.39 -9.17
CA LEU A 69 -13.27 -11.18 -8.20
C LEU A 69 -12.77 -11.39 -6.76
N GLN A 70 -11.91 -12.39 -6.55
CA GLN A 70 -11.29 -12.61 -5.25
C GLN A 70 -10.38 -11.43 -4.84
N ALA A 71 -9.58 -10.89 -5.77
CA ALA A 71 -8.75 -9.72 -5.51
C ALA A 71 -9.59 -8.48 -5.13
N GLN A 72 -10.71 -8.23 -5.83
CA GLN A 72 -11.62 -7.12 -5.49
C GLN A 72 -12.18 -7.27 -4.07
N LYS A 73 -12.60 -8.48 -3.68
CA LYS A 73 -13.09 -8.76 -2.31
C LYS A 73 -12.00 -8.52 -1.27
N GLN A 74 -10.77 -8.95 -1.52
CA GLN A 74 -9.63 -8.75 -0.61
C GLN A 74 -9.28 -7.26 -0.45
N VAL A 75 -9.19 -6.51 -1.55
CA VAL A 75 -8.94 -5.07 -1.51
C VAL A 75 -10.04 -4.35 -0.76
N ARG A 76 -11.32 -4.72 -0.98
CA ARG A 76 -12.45 -4.16 -0.24
C ARG A 76 -12.38 -4.47 1.26
N ALA A 77 -12.02 -5.70 1.63
CA ALA A 77 -11.85 -6.08 3.03
C ALA A 77 -10.75 -5.23 3.70
N ILE A 78 -9.63 -5.01 3.02
CA ILE A 78 -8.55 -4.14 3.53
C ILE A 78 -9.02 -2.70 3.70
N GLU A 79 -9.75 -2.14 2.74
CA GLU A 79 -10.31 -0.79 2.86
C GLU A 79 -11.23 -0.67 4.10
N LEU A 80 -12.10 -1.66 4.32
CA LEU A 80 -12.98 -1.69 5.50
C LEU A 80 -12.19 -1.83 6.81
N MET A 81 -11.14 -2.64 6.83
CA MET A 81 -10.25 -2.75 7.99
C MET A 81 -9.58 -1.41 8.29
N ILE A 82 -9.05 -0.70 7.29
CA ILE A 82 -8.44 0.62 7.47
C ILE A 82 -9.46 1.62 8.04
N LYS A 83 -10.69 1.62 7.51
CA LYS A 83 -11.77 2.47 8.04
C LYS A 83 -12.09 2.14 9.50
N GLY A 84 -12.17 0.86 9.84
CA GLY A 84 -12.37 0.39 11.22
C GLY A 84 -11.25 0.86 12.16
N LEU A 85 -9.98 0.76 11.73
CA LEU A 85 -8.84 1.24 12.52
C LEU A 85 -8.90 2.75 12.77
N ILE A 86 -9.26 3.53 11.74
CA ILE A 86 -9.41 4.98 11.88
C ILE A 86 -10.55 5.33 12.85
N GLN A 87 -11.69 4.63 12.76
CA GLN A 87 -12.81 4.81 13.67
C GLN A 87 -12.48 4.43 15.11
N GLN A 88 -11.65 3.40 15.32
CA GLN A 88 -11.15 3.05 16.66
C GLN A 88 -10.23 4.12 17.24
N ALA A 89 -9.35 4.71 16.42
CA ALA A 89 -8.47 5.81 16.83
C ALA A 89 -9.26 7.11 17.10
N TRP A 90 -10.33 7.34 16.32
CA TRP A 90 -11.14 8.56 16.33
C TRP A 90 -12.65 8.22 16.42
N PRO A 91 -13.15 7.84 17.60
CA PRO A 91 -14.55 7.42 17.77
C PRO A 91 -15.55 8.58 17.67
N ASP A 92 -15.10 9.82 17.87
CA ASP A 92 -15.93 11.03 17.76
C ASP A 92 -15.83 11.61 16.33
N PRO A 93 -16.91 11.58 15.52
CA PRO A 93 -16.91 12.07 14.15
C PRO A 93 -16.58 13.56 14.03
N VAL A 94 -16.93 14.39 15.02
CA VAL A 94 -16.64 15.82 14.99
C VAL A 94 -15.15 16.06 15.18
N ARG A 95 -14.52 15.33 16.12
CA ARG A 95 -13.07 15.38 16.32
C ARG A 95 -12.30 14.85 15.12
N LEU A 96 -12.75 13.73 14.55
CA LEU A 96 -12.18 13.18 13.31
C LEU A 96 -12.23 14.22 12.19
N ASN A 97 -13.39 14.83 11.95
CA ASN A 97 -13.54 15.86 10.92
C ASN A 97 -12.61 17.06 11.14
N ASN A 98 -12.48 17.53 12.38
CA ASN A 98 -11.58 18.64 12.69
C ASN A 98 -10.11 18.27 12.48
N HIS A 99 -9.72 17.06 12.88
CA HIS A 99 -8.38 16.54 12.66
C HIS A 99 -8.07 16.39 11.16
N LEU A 100 -9.00 15.83 10.38
CA LEU A 100 -8.88 15.70 8.92
C LEU A 100 -8.76 17.08 8.23
N LYS A 101 -9.47 18.11 8.71
CA LYS A 101 -9.31 19.48 8.17
C LYS A 101 -7.90 20.02 8.38
N THR A 102 -7.25 19.66 9.49
CA THR A 102 -5.86 20.04 9.76
C THR A 102 -4.87 19.28 8.88
N LEU A 103 -5.07 17.98 8.68
CA LEU A 103 -4.16 17.14 7.88
C LEU A 103 -4.32 17.33 6.37
N PHE A 104 -5.55 17.45 5.88
CA PHE A 104 -5.87 17.38 4.45
C PHE A 104 -6.53 18.64 3.90
N ASN A 105 -6.67 19.70 4.71
CA ASN A 105 -7.42 20.93 4.42
C ASN A 105 -8.95 20.78 4.47
N ALA A 106 -9.63 21.90 4.71
CA ALA A 106 -11.08 21.92 4.91
C ALA A 106 -11.89 21.70 3.62
N GLU A 107 -11.33 22.02 2.46
CA GLU A 107 -12.00 21.85 1.18
C GLU A 107 -12.14 20.37 0.82
N ARG A 108 -11.06 19.59 1.01
CA ARG A 108 -11.09 18.13 0.81
C ARG A 108 -12.10 17.46 1.73
N VAL A 109 -12.14 17.83 3.01
CA VAL A 109 -13.12 17.26 3.96
C VAL A 109 -14.56 17.57 3.53
N ARG A 110 -14.85 18.79 3.07
CA ARG A 110 -16.18 19.11 2.52
C ARG A 110 -16.52 18.25 1.30
N ARG A 111 -15.55 18.02 0.40
CA ARG A 111 -15.73 17.14 -0.76
C ARG A 111 -16.06 15.70 -0.33
N TRP A 112 -15.33 15.16 0.65
CA TRP A 112 -15.58 13.82 1.16
C TRP A 112 -16.95 13.69 1.81
N LEU A 113 -17.35 14.65 2.66
CA LEU A 113 -18.68 14.67 3.26
C LEU A 113 -19.82 14.79 2.24
N LYS A 114 -19.57 15.47 1.10
CA LYS A 114 -20.56 15.58 0.02
C LYS A 114 -20.69 14.27 -0.77
N ASN A 115 -19.59 13.57 -0.98
CA ASN A 115 -19.54 12.36 -1.82
C ASN A 115 -19.75 11.07 -1.02
N GLY A 116 -19.64 11.14 0.31
CA GLY A 116 -19.79 10.03 1.22
C GLY A 116 -21.21 9.83 1.73
N GLU A 117 -21.38 8.79 2.52
CA GLU A 117 -22.58 8.50 3.30
C GLU A 117 -22.80 9.53 4.41
N ILE A 118 -24.06 9.67 4.83
CA ILE A 118 -24.47 10.64 5.85
C ILE A 118 -23.71 10.34 7.15
N ASN A 119 -23.04 11.36 7.67
CA ASN A 119 -22.22 11.29 8.89
C ASN A 119 -20.98 10.37 8.82
N ASP A 120 -20.58 9.90 7.64
CA ASP A 120 -19.35 9.12 7.45
C ASP A 120 -18.41 9.81 6.45
N VAL A 121 -17.44 10.58 6.97
CA VAL A 121 -16.41 11.22 6.15
C VAL A 121 -15.49 10.22 5.44
N LEU A 122 -15.27 9.03 6.02
CA LEU A 122 -14.34 8.04 5.50
C LEU A 122 -14.89 7.35 4.26
N SER A 123 -16.22 7.21 4.16
CA SER A 123 -16.88 6.66 2.97
C SER A 123 -16.57 7.45 1.69
N GLY A 124 -16.38 8.78 1.80
CA GLY A 124 -16.06 9.66 0.67
C GLY A 124 -14.58 9.79 0.34
N MET A 125 -13.69 9.17 1.13
CA MET A 125 -12.24 9.19 0.93
C MET A 125 -11.78 8.15 -0.10
N LEU A 126 -10.77 8.51 -0.89
CA LEU A 126 -10.05 7.56 -1.74
C LEU A 126 -9.19 6.63 -0.88
N PHE A 127 -8.90 5.43 -1.39
CA PHE A 127 -7.99 4.49 -0.73
C PHE A 127 -6.61 5.13 -0.42
N SER A 128 -6.08 5.94 -1.33
CA SER A 128 -4.82 6.67 -1.11
C SER A 128 -4.90 7.68 0.03
N GLU A 129 -6.05 8.32 0.23
CA GLU A 129 -6.27 9.29 1.29
C GLU A 129 -6.38 8.58 2.66
N LEU A 130 -7.05 7.42 2.70
CA LEU A 130 -7.10 6.54 3.88
C LEU A 130 -5.71 6.01 4.24
N ALA A 131 -4.96 5.53 3.24
CA ALA A 131 -3.60 5.04 3.42
C ALA A 131 -2.66 6.15 3.92
N GLN A 132 -2.78 7.36 3.38
CA GLN A 132 -2.00 8.52 3.81
C GLN A 132 -2.26 8.86 5.29
N LEU A 133 -3.50 8.77 5.76
CA LEU A 133 -3.83 9.00 7.17
C LEU A 133 -3.17 7.93 8.07
N LEU A 134 -3.24 6.66 7.68
CA LEU A 134 -2.70 5.54 8.46
C LEU A 134 -1.17 5.62 8.62
N VAL A 135 -0.48 6.15 7.60
CA VAL A 135 1.00 6.25 7.58
C VAL A 135 1.53 7.64 7.88
N ASP A 136 0.65 8.58 8.25
CA ASP A 136 1.07 9.87 8.80
C ASP A 136 1.94 9.64 10.03
N LYS A 137 3.03 10.40 10.16
CA LYS A 137 4.04 10.17 11.19
C LYS A 137 3.45 10.30 12.60
N LYS A 138 2.57 11.29 12.82
CA LYS A 138 1.98 11.55 14.13
C LYS A 138 0.88 10.54 14.42
N GLU A 139 0.02 10.27 13.45
CA GLU A 139 -1.07 9.29 13.59
C GLU A 139 -0.53 7.87 13.83
N PHE A 140 0.44 7.44 13.02
CA PHE A 140 1.05 6.12 13.15
C PHE A 140 1.69 5.94 14.53
N SER A 141 2.52 6.89 14.98
CA SER A 141 3.18 6.78 16.27
C SER A 141 2.20 6.78 17.44
N ARG A 142 1.05 7.47 17.31
CA ARG A 142 0.10 7.66 18.40
C ARG A 142 -0.89 6.50 18.51
N TYR A 143 -1.39 6.00 17.39
CA TYR A 143 -2.53 5.08 17.37
C TYR A 143 -2.19 3.70 16.81
N TYR A 144 -1.33 3.62 15.80
CA TYR A 144 -1.17 2.39 15.01
C TYR A 144 0.11 1.61 15.33
N ALA A 145 1.17 2.27 15.81
CA ALA A 145 2.43 1.62 16.17
C ALA A 145 2.24 0.44 17.15
N PRO A 146 1.39 0.53 18.20
CA PRO A 146 1.18 -0.58 19.12
C PRO A 146 0.61 -1.86 18.47
N LEU A 147 -0.07 -1.74 17.32
CA LEU A 147 -0.61 -2.88 16.58
C LEU A 147 0.49 -3.74 15.94
N PHE A 148 1.70 -3.18 15.80
CA PHE A 148 2.84 -3.82 15.12
C PHE A 148 4.00 -4.10 16.09
N ASN A 149 3.69 -4.32 17.36
CA ASN A 149 4.70 -4.60 18.40
C ASN A 149 5.33 -5.99 18.31
N ALA A 150 4.76 -6.91 17.52
CA ALA A 150 5.34 -8.23 17.31
C ALA A 150 6.63 -8.12 16.47
N PRO A 151 7.72 -8.83 16.84
CA PRO A 151 9.03 -8.67 16.22
C PRO A 151 9.06 -8.99 14.72
N ASP A 152 8.15 -9.84 14.26
CA ASP A 152 8.10 -10.30 12.86
C ASP A 152 7.18 -9.46 11.98
N MET A 153 6.43 -8.50 12.55
CA MET A 153 5.49 -7.67 11.80
C MET A 153 6.17 -6.50 11.09
N LEU A 154 5.79 -6.26 9.83
CA LEU A 154 6.23 -5.11 9.03
C LEU A 154 7.76 -4.97 8.89
N THR A 155 8.47 -6.09 8.75
CA THR A 155 9.95 -6.16 8.76
C THR A 155 10.63 -6.00 7.39
N LEU A 156 9.86 -5.73 6.32
CA LEU A 156 10.40 -5.54 4.96
C LEU A 156 11.39 -4.37 4.88
N LEU A 157 11.12 -3.28 5.59
CA LEU A 157 12.01 -2.12 5.74
C LEU A 157 12.33 -1.92 7.23
N VAL A 158 13.37 -1.14 7.50
CA VAL A 158 13.83 -0.85 8.87
C VAL A 158 12.74 -0.15 9.70
N GLU A 159 11.98 0.75 9.10
CA GLU A 159 10.87 1.44 9.76
C GLU A 159 9.53 0.73 9.46
N PRO A 160 8.80 0.21 10.47
CA PRO A 160 7.51 -0.45 10.27
C PRO A 160 6.50 0.41 9.51
N ARG A 161 6.44 1.71 9.82
CA ARG A 161 5.59 2.68 9.11
C ARG A 161 5.91 2.73 7.61
N LYS A 162 7.19 2.64 7.23
CA LYS A 162 7.62 2.63 5.83
C LYS A 162 7.26 1.32 5.15
N THR A 163 7.39 0.19 5.85
CA THR A 163 6.89 -1.09 5.35
C THR A 163 5.37 -1.03 5.10
N LEU A 164 4.59 -0.49 6.04
CA LEU A 164 3.15 -0.33 5.88
C LEU A 164 2.81 0.61 4.71
N GLN A 165 3.49 1.75 4.60
CA GLN A 165 3.32 2.69 3.47
C GLN A 165 3.57 1.99 2.14
N THR A 166 4.58 1.14 2.10
CA THR A 166 4.96 0.37 0.91
C THR A 166 3.87 -0.64 0.53
N PHE A 167 3.34 -1.40 1.49
CA PHE A 167 2.27 -2.36 1.22
C PHE A 167 0.96 -1.68 0.80
N LEU A 168 0.59 -0.57 1.43
CA LEU A 168 -0.61 0.17 1.04
C LEU A 168 -0.49 0.76 -0.37
N GLU A 169 0.70 1.16 -0.77
CA GLU A 169 0.95 1.61 -2.14
C GLU A 169 0.81 0.47 -3.15
N ASP A 170 1.35 -0.71 -2.84
CA ASP A 170 1.16 -1.90 -3.69
C ASP A 170 -0.33 -2.27 -3.81
N ILE A 171 -1.08 -2.25 -2.71
CA ILE A 171 -2.53 -2.50 -2.71
C ILE A 171 -3.28 -1.44 -3.53
N ARG A 172 -2.86 -0.17 -3.47
CA ARG A 172 -3.44 0.90 -4.30
C ARG A 172 -3.24 0.61 -5.78
N GLN A 173 -2.06 0.13 -6.18
CA GLN A 173 -1.78 -0.26 -7.55
C GLN A 173 -2.64 -1.46 -7.99
N THR A 174 -2.76 -2.48 -7.14
CA THR A 174 -3.66 -3.62 -7.41
C THR A 174 -5.11 -3.17 -7.55
N ARG A 175 -5.59 -2.27 -6.68
CA ARG A 175 -6.95 -1.70 -6.79
C ARG A 175 -7.16 -1.04 -8.14
N ASN A 176 -6.19 -0.24 -8.59
CA ASN A 176 -6.30 0.50 -9.85
C ASN A 176 -6.22 -0.39 -11.09
N SER A 177 -5.66 -1.60 -11.00
CA SER A 177 -5.62 -2.54 -12.13
C SER A 177 -6.87 -3.44 -12.22
N ILE A 178 -7.62 -3.58 -11.12
CA ILE A 178 -8.83 -4.42 -11.06
C ILE A 178 -10.15 -3.64 -11.11
N THR A 179 -10.11 -2.30 -11.01
CA THR A 179 -11.27 -1.39 -11.06
C THR A 179 -11.31 -0.69 -12.41
#